data_AF-A0A914SCJ4-F1
#
_entry.id   AF-A0A914SCJ4-F1
#
_cell.length_a   1.000
_cell.length_b   1.000
_cell.length_c   1.000
_cell.angle_alpha   90.00
_cell.angle_beta   90.00
_cell.angle_gamma   90.00
#
_symmetry.space_group_name_H-M   'P 1'
#
loop_
_entity.id
_entity.type
_entity.pdbx_description
1 polymer ?
#
loop_
_entity_poly.entity_id
_entity_poly.type
_entity_poly.pdbx_seq_one_letter_code
_entity_poly.pdbx_strand_id
1 'polypeptide(L)'
;VRLNDSYTSGDSNSKSSFKKLPKIIQKASQEAIYYAVETARSDIVMQFKQLGVPWNIYTWTKCLQVGYDNHDRTTMMNVLKDFSSRLIDEITADIIDDTVAILFDVIRYETRQSDGKPVVVAKIISKLNEKFSRDNSDCVSQSNRSISVIESG
;
A
#
# COMPACT_ATOMS: atom_id res chain seq x y z
N VAL A 1 29.76 -21.62 26.86
CA VAL A 1 28.45 -21.10 26.42
C VAL A 1 28.66 -20.33 25.12
N ARG A 2 28.42 -20.97 23.97
CA ARG A 2 28.35 -20.30 22.66
C ARG A 2 26.90 -20.43 22.21
N LEU A 3 26.19 -19.30 22.18
CA LEU A 3 24.83 -19.23 21.65
C LEU A 3 24.92 -19.36 20.13
N ASN A 4 24.23 -20.35 19.61
CA ASN A 4 24.18 -20.67 18.19
C ASN A 4 22.94 -19.97 17.62
N ASP A 5 23.09 -18.73 17.16
CA ASP A 5 22.03 -18.00 16.46
C ASP A 5 21.98 -18.47 15.01
N SER A 6 21.33 -19.61 14.78
CA SER A 6 20.89 -20.00 13.43
C SER A 6 19.55 -19.32 13.15
N TYR A 7 19.61 -18.14 12.54
CA TYR A 7 18.46 -17.52 11.87
C TYR A 7 18.01 -18.45 10.75
N THR A 8 16.90 -19.15 10.99
CA THR A 8 16.33 -20.10 10.05
C THR A 8 15.82 -19.37 8.81
N SER A 9 16.25 -19.93 7.69
CA SER A 9 15.91 -19.63 6.31
C SER A 9 14.49 -19.11 6.10
N GLY A 10 14.41 -18.02 5.32
CA GLY A 10 13.17 -17.44 4.86
C GLY A 10 12.40 -18.40 3.96
N ASP A 11 11.38 -19.03 4.52
CA ASP A 11 10.41 -19.79 3.75
C ASP A 11 9.37 -18.86 3.13
N SER A 12 9.32 -18.88 1.80
CA SER A 12 8.35 -18.15 0.96
C SER A 12 6.91 -18.71 1.07
N ASN A 13 6.61 -19.47 2.12
CA ASN A 13 5.36 -20.22 2.32
C ASN A 13 4.33 -19.50 3.21
N SER A 14 4.67 -18.34 3.79
CA SER A 14 3.81 -17.63 4.74
C SER A 14 2.53 -17.07 4.11
N LYS A 15 2.59 -16.53 2.89
CA LYS A 15 1.43 -15.95 2.17
C LYS A 15 0.31 -16.96 1.91
N SER A 16 0.66 -18.24 1.68
CA SER A 16 -0.31 -19.32 1.47
C SER A 16 -1.02 -19.73 2.77
N SER A 17 -0.38 -19.46 3.92
CA SER A 17 -0.79 -19.93 5.24
C SER A 17 -1.82 -19.00 5.90
N PHE A 18 -1.70 -17.67 5.73
CA PHE A 18 -2.67 -16.71 6.30
C PHE A 18 -4.11 -16.96 5.82
N LYS A 19 -4.27 -17.26 4.52
CA LYS A 19 -5.60 -17.53 3.94
C LYS A 19 -6.27 -18.79 4.50
N LYS A 20 -5.49 -19.70 5.10
CA LYS A 20 -5.99 -20.94 5.73
C LYS A 20 -6.42 -20.73 7.18
N LEU A 21 -6.10 -19.58 7.79
CA LEU A 21 -6.49 -19.29 9.16
C LEU A 21 -8.00 -19.06 9.28
N PRO A 22 -8.60 -19.34 10.45
CA PRO A 22 -9.98 -18.97 10.75
C PRO A 22 -10.24 -17.48 10.47
N LYS A 23 -11.43 -17.16 9.94
CA LYS A 23 -11.82 -15.77 9.61
C LYS A 23 -11.68 -14.81 10.79
N ILE A 24 -11.95 -15.28 12.01
CA ILE A 24 -11.79 -14.49 13.23
C ILE A 24 -10.33 -14.09 13.47
N ILE A 25 -9.38 -14.99 13.23
CA ILE A 25 -7.95 -14.72 13.35
C ILE A 25 -7.50 -13.76 12.25
N GLN A 26 -8.03 -13.91 11.03
CA GLN A 26 -7.72 -12.98 9.95
C GLN A 26 -8.17 -11.55 10.28
N LYS A 27 -9.38 -11.39 10.83
CA LYS A 27 -9.89 -10.09 11.29
C LYS A 27 -9.08 -9.52 12.45
N ALA A 28 -8.81 -10.33 13.48
CA ALA A 28 -7.99 -9.90 14.61
C ALA A 28 -6.58 -9.46 14.17
N SER A 29 -6.00 -10.13 13.16
CA SER A 29 -4.72 -9.71 12.58
C SER A 29 -4.82 -8.36 11.88
N GLN A 30 -5.93 -8.10 11.18
CA GLN A 30 -6.16 -6.81 10.53
C GLN A 30 -6.36 -5.68 11.54
N GLU A 31 -7.09 -5.94 12.63
CA GLU A 31 -7.27 -5.00 13.75
C GLU A 31 -5.95 -4.73 14.47
N ALA A 32 -5.10 -5.75 14.66
CA ALA A 32 -3.78 -5.59 15.24
C ALA A 32 -2.87 -4.70 14.37
N ILE A 33 -2.90 -4.86 13.04
CA ILE A 33 -2.20 -3.95 12.12
C ILE A 33 -2.73 -2.52 12.27
N TYR A 34 -4.06 -2.36 12.30
CA TYR A 34 -4.68 -1.04 12.43
C TYR A 34 -4.19 -0.32 13.69
N TYR A 35 -4.24 -1.00 14.84
CA TYR A 35 -3.72 -0.44 16.09
C TYR A 35 -2.21 -0.17 16.05
N ALA A 36 -1.43 -1.03 15.38
CA ALA A 36 0.01 -0.85 15.26
C ALA A 36 0.38 0.38 14.41
N VAL A 37 -0.32 0.65 13.30
CA VAL A 37 -0.06 1.86 12.49
C VAL A 37 -0.47 3.14 13.23
N GLU A 38 -1.58 3.12 13.98
CA GLU A 38 -1.99 4.28 14.81
C GLU A 38 -1.01 4.60 15.93
N THR A 39 -0.32 3.59 16.44
CA THR A 39 0.70 3.73 17.49
C THR A 39 2.12 3.90 16.93
N ALA A 40 2.27 4.11 15.62
CA ALA A 40 3.55 4.29 14.93
C ALA A 40 4.54 3.11 15.12
N ARG A 41 4.04 1.89 15.28
CA ARG A 41 4.83 0.65 15.44
C ARG A 41 4.99 -0.11 14.13
N SER A 42 5.78 0.44 13.20
CA SER A 42 6.00 -0.13 11.86
C SER A 42 6.69 -1.49 11.88
N ASP A 43 7.52 -1.77 12.89
CA ASP A 43 8.18 -3.05 13.12
C ASP A 43 7.18 -4.20 13.31
N ILE A 44 6.14 -3.98 14.13
CA ILE A 44 5.07 -4.94 14.38
C ILE A 44 4.24 -5.16 13.13
N VAL A 45 3.90 -4.06 12.43
CA VAL A 45 3.18 -4.13 11.15
C VAL A 45 3.94 -5.03 10.18
N MET A 46 5.26 -4.85 10.05
CA MET A 46 6.09 -5.66 9.17
C MET A 46 6.12 -7.15 9.53
N GLN A 47 6.04 -7.50 10.82
CA GLN A 47 5.90 -8.89 11.23
C GLN A 47 4.59 -9.50 10.71
N PHE A 48 3.47 -8.78 10.85
CA PHE A 48 2.19 -9.24 10.28
C PHE A 48 2.23 -9.33 8.74
N LYS A 49 2.99 -8.44 8.09
CA LYS A 49 3.20 -8.53 6.64
C LYS A 49 3.97 -9.77 6.22
N GLN A 50 5.00 -10.12 6.98
CA GLN A 50 5.73 -11.37 6.76
C GLN A 50 4.82 -12.59 6.97
N LEU A 51 3.86 -12.53 7.89
CA LEU A 51 2.84 -13.57 8.10
C LEU A 51 1.77 -13.63 7.01
N GLY A 52 1.75 -12.69 6.05
CA GLY A 52 0.86 -12.71 4.90
C GLY A 52 -0.47 -12.00 5.10
N VAL A 53 -0.63 -11.21 6.16
CA VAL A 53 -1.81 -10.35 6.35
C VAL A 53 -1.85 -9.33 5.19
N PRO A 54 -2.97 -9.17 4.46
CA PRO A 54 -3.05 -8.23 3.35
C PRO A 54 -2.98 -6.77 3.84
N TRP A 55 -2.58 -5.88 2.95
CA TRP A 55 -2.78 -4.45 3.18
C TRP A 55 -4.22 -4.08 2.85
N ASN A 56 -4.74 -3.06 3.53
CA ASN A 56 -5.78 -2.19 2.98
C ASN A 56 -5.16 -0.82 2.71
N ILE A 57 -5.80 0.02 1.89
CA ILE A 57 -5.23 1.33 1.51
C ILE A 57 -4.86 2.18 2.72
N TYR A 58 -5.73 2.22 3.74
CA TYR A 58 -5.50 3.00 4.95
C TYR A 58 -4.21 2.59 5.68
N THR A 59 -4.08 1.31 6.02
CA THR A 59 -2.93 0.77 6.75
C THR A 59 -1.65 0.86 5.94
N TRP A 60 -1.73 0.76 4.61
CA TRP A 60 -0.61 0.98 3.71
C TRP A 60 -0.14 2.43 3.74
N THR A 61 -1.05 3.39 3.52
CA THR A 61 -0.73 4.84 3.51
C THR A 61 -0.21 5.28 4.87
N LYS A 62 -0.87 4.87 5.96
CA LYS A 62 -0.45 5.22 7.32
C LYS A 62 0.92 4.63 7.69
N CYS A 63 1.19 3.38 7.32
CA CYS A 63 2.50 2.77 7.56
C CYS A 63 3.60 3.46 6.74
N LEU A 64 3.30 3.87 5.49
CA LEU A 64 4.22 4.65 4.67
C LEU A 64 4.55 6.00 5.32
N GLN A 65 3.53 6.69 5.84
CA GLN A 65 3.68 7.94 6.59
C GLN A 65 4.57 7.76 7.82
N VAL A 66 4.28 6.75 8.66
CA VAL A 66 5.10 6.44 9.84
C VAL A 66 6.56 6.13 9.46
N GLY A 67 6.78 5.36 8.40
CA GLY A 67 8.13 5.07 7.90
C GLY A 67 8.87 6.32 7.41
N TYR A 68 8.15 7.22 6.74
CA TYR A 68 8.70 8.52 6.30
C TYR A 68 9.08 9.41 7.48
N ASP A 69 8.17 9.58 8.44
CA ASP A 69 8.35 10.43 9.63
C ASP A 69 9.52 9.94 10.49
N ASN A 70 9.70 8.62 10.61
CA ASN A 70 10.79 8.01 11.35
C ASN A 70 12.10 7.89 10.53
N HIS A 71 12.11 8.34 9.27
CA HIS A 71 13.20 8.13 8.32
C HIS A 71 13.64 6.66 8.18
N ASP A 72 12.71 5.72 8.44
CA ASP A 72 12.94 4.30 8.28
C ASP A 72 12.77 3.90 6.83
N ARG A 73 13.87 4.04 6.09
CA ARG A 73 13.94 3.69 4.67
C ARG A 73 13.62 2.23 4.39
N THR A 74 13.98 1.32 5.29
CA THR A 74 13.68 -0.11 5.11
C THR A 74 12.17 -0.33 5.13
N THR A 75 11.49 0.28 6.10
CA THR A 75 10.02 0.26 6.17
C THR A 75 9.40 0.87 4.92
N MET A 76 9.81 2.08 4.53
CA MET A 76 9.28 2.74 3.32
C MET A 76 9.40 1.86 2.09
N MET A 77 10.58 1.30 1.83
CA MET A 77 10.82 0.48 0.63
C MET A 77 10.01 -0.82 0.63
N ASN A 78 9.83 -1.44 1.79
CA ASN A 78 9.01 -2.64 1.93
C ASN A 78 7.53 -2.34 1.70
N VAL A 79 7.01 -1.22 2.23
CA VAL A 79 5.63 -0.78 2.00
C VAL A 79 5.41 -0.47 0.52
N LEU A 80 6.31 0.28 -0.11
CA LEU A 80 6.24 0.60 -1.56
C LEU A 80 6.29 -0.66 -2.43
N LYS A 81 7.11 -1.66 -2.07
CA LYS A 81 7.21 -2.93 -2.81
C LYS A 81 5.91 -3.73 -2.79
N ASP A 82 5.13 -3.63 -1.72
CA ASP A 82 3.86 -4.33 -1.56
C ASP A 82 2.67 -3.62 -2.24
N PHE A 83 2.92 -2.50 -2.92
CA PHE A 83 1.87 -1.80 -3.65
C PHE A 83 1.31 -2.68 -4.78
N SER A 84 -0.01 -2.88 -4.78
CA SER A 84 -0.69 -3.82 -5.68
C SER A 84 -1.92 -3.19 -6.32
N SER A 85 -2.39 -3.75 -7.45
CA SER A 85 -3.60 -3.24 -8.12
C SER A 85 -4.83 -3.24 -7.20
N ARG A 86 -4.93 -4.22 -6.29
CA ARG A 86 -6.02 -4.25 -5.29
C ARG A 86 -6.03 -2.98 -4.42
N LEU A 87 -4.88 -2.49 -3.98
CA LEU A 87 -4.81 -1.27 -3.17
C LEU A 87 -5.23 -0.05 -3.97
N ILE A 88 -4.85 -0.01 -5.24
CA ILE A 88 -5.24 1.06 -6.16
C ILE A 88 -6.77 1.10 -6.33
N ASP A 89 -7.42 -0.07 -6.42
CA ASP A 89 -8.87 -0.18 -6.56
C ASP A 89 -9.61 0.30 -5.29
N GLU A 90 -8.98 0.20 -4.11
CA GLU A 90 -9.52 0.69 -2.84
C GLU A 90 -9.39 2.22 -2.65
N ILE A 91 -8.62 2.92 -3.49
CA ILE A 91 -8.46 4.38 -3.38
C ILE A 91 -9.70 5.10 -3.90
N THR A 92 -10.28 5.95 -3.05
CA THR A 92 -11.40 6.85 -3.35
C THR A 92 -10.92 8.28 -3.59
N ALA A 93 -11.81 9.14 -4.09
CA ALA A 93 -11.53 10.57 -4.26
C ALA A 93 -11.16 11.28 -2.95
N ASP A 94 -11.60 10.78 -1.80
CA ASP A 94 -11.29 11.38 -0.50
C ASP A 94 -9.88 11.02 0.01
N ILE A 95 -9.31 9.91 -0.47
CA ILE A 95 -8.04 9.34 0.04
C ILE A 95 -6.88 9.59 -0.93
N ILE A 96 -7.17 9.89 -2.20
CA ILE A 96 -6.15 10.04 -3.25
C ILE A 96 -5.19 11.19 -2.94
N ASP A 97 -5.71 12.33 -2.46
CA ASP A 97 -4.89 13.51 -2.18
C ASP A 97 -3.85 13.22 -1.08
N ASP A 98 -4.29 12.61 0.03
CA ASP A 98 -3.41 12.19 1.12
C ASP A 98 -2.37 11.17 0.66
N THR A 99 -2.79 10.20 -0.15
CA THR A 99 -1.92 9.12 -0.66
C THR A 99 -0.87 9.67 -1.63
N VAL A 100 -1.26 10.59 -2.50
CA VAL A 100 -0.37 11.21 -3.47
C VAL A 100 0.60 12.18 -2.78
N ALA A 101 0.12 12.93 -1.79
CA ALA A 101 0.96 13.82 -0.98
C ALA A 101 2.13 13.05 -0.34
N ILE A 102 1.84 11.96 0.38
CA ILE A 102 2.91 11.16 1.01
C ILE A 102 3.85 10.53 -0.03
N LEU A 103 3.34 10.11 -1.19
CA LEU A 103 4.18 9.61 -2.28
C LEU A 103 5.13 10.69 -2.82
N PHE A 104 4.68 11.94 -2.91
CA PHE A 104 5.53 13.07 -3.31
C PHE A 104 6.60 13.41 -2.27
N ASP A 105 6.27 13.28 -0.99
CA ASP A 105 7.26 13.47 0.08
C ASP A 105 8.32 12.37 0.07
N VAL A 106 7.90 11.11 -0.11
CA VAL A 106 8.80 9.95 -0.18
C VAL A 106 9.67 9.99 -1.44
N ILE A 107 9.14 10.37 -2.62
CA ILE A 107 9.97 10.52 -3.82
C ILE A 107 10.99 11.64 -3.64
N ARG A 108 10.61 12.78 -3.05
CA ARG A 108 11.53 13.88 -2.77
C ARG A 108 12.64 13.45 -1.81
N TYR A 109 12.29 12.67 -0.79
CA TYR A 109 13.28 12.08 0.11
C TYR A 109 14.24 11.16 -0.65
N GLU A 110 13.73 10.20 -1.42
CA GLU A 110 14.57 9.26 -2.18
C GLU A 110 15.45 9.97 -3.23
N THR A 111 15.01 11.07 -3.85
CA THR A 111 15.86 11.84 -4.78
C THR A 111 17.06 12.51 -4.13
N ARG A 112 17.02 12.74 -2.81
CA ARG A 112 18.13 13.35 -2.06
C ARG A 112 19.14 12.32 -1.54
N GLN A 113 18.78 11.05 -1.55
CA GLN A 113 19.65 9.96 -1.09
C GLN A 113 20.61 9.54 -2.21
N SER A 114 21.86 9.24 -1.85
CA SER A 114 22.89 8.80 -2.82
C SER A 114 22.58 7.43 -3.44
N ASP A 115 21.91 6.54 -2.71
CA ASP A 115 21.44 5.22 -3.15
C ASP A 115 19.91 5.17 -3.31
N GLY A 116 19.30 6.33 -3.49
CA GLY A 116 17.87 6.53 -3.60
C GLY A 116 17.21 5.72 -4.72
N LYS A 117 15.95 5.33 -4.52
CA LYS A 117 15.13 4.60 -5.49
C LYS A 117 13.87 5.39 -5.89
N PRO A 118 14.00 6.66 -6.34
CA PRO A 118 12.84 7.50 -6.66
C PRO A 118 11.98 6.92 -7.79
N VAL A 119 12.57 6.12 -8.68
CA VAL A 119 11.88 5.42 -9.77
C VAL A 119 10.79 4.48 -9.27
N VAL A 120 10.97 3.84 -8.11
CA VAL A 120 9.95 2.93 -7.53
C VAL A 120 8.71 3.73 -7.14
N VAL A 121 8.91 4.87 -6.48
CA VAL A 121 7.83 5.77 -6.06
C VAL A 121 7.14 6.39 -7.28
N ALA A 122 7.92 6.87 -8.26
CA ALA A 122 7.41 7.44 -9.49
C ALA A 122 6.50 6.46 -10.26
N LYS A 123 6.87 5.17 -10.33
CA LYS A 123 6.04 4.13 -10.96
C LYS A 123 4.67 3.99 -10.29
N ILE A 124 4.62 4.09 -8.96
CA ILE A 124 3.37 4.03 -8.21
C ILE A 124 2.50 5.25 -8.56
N ILE A 125 3.07 6.45 -8.53
CA ILE A 125 2.38 7.69 -8.90
C ILE A 125 1.86 7.63 -10.35
N SER A 126 2.67 7.17 -11.31
CA SER A 126 2.25 6.99 -12.70
C SER A 126 1.06 6.04 -12.81
N LYS A 127 1.11 4.89 -12.11
CA LYS A 127 0.04 3.90 -12.13
C LYS A 127 -1.26 4.43 -11.50
N LEU A 128 -1.15 5.25 -10.45
CA LEU A 128 -2.30 5.96 -9.89
C LEU A 128 -2.89 6.91 -10.93
N ASN A 129 -2.06 7.78 -11.51
CA ASN A 129 -2.51 8.74 -12.52
C ASN A 129 -3.21 8.07 -13.71
N GLU A 130 -2.69 6.95 -14.20
CA GLU A 130 -3.32 6.17 -15.27
C GLU A 130 -4.73 5.68 -14.90
N LYS A 131 -4.94 5.20 -13.67
CA LYS A 131 -6.28 4.77 -13.22
C LYS A 131 -7.25 5.96 -13.17
N PHE A 132 -6.87 7.04 -12.50
CA PHE A 132 -7.76 8.19 -12.36
C PHE A 132 -8.04 8.89 -13.70
N SER A 133 -7.09 8.86 -14.63
CA SER A 133 -7.34 9.34 -16.00
C SER A 133 -8.39 8.50 -16.74
N ARG A 134 -8.37 7.17 -16.54
CA ARG A 134 -9.35 6.24 -17.15
C ARG A 134 -10.73 6.38 -16.53
N ASP A 135 -10.83 6.41 -15.20
CA ASP A 135 -12.12 6.55 -14.49
C ASP A 135 -12.86 7.83 -14.92
N ASN A 136 -12.13 8.93 -15.13
CA ASN A 136 -12.69 10.16 -15.67
C ASN A 136 -13.19 10.01 -17.12
N SER A 137 -12.45 9.30 -17.98
CA SER A 137 -12.85 9.06 -19.38
C SER A 137 -14.06 8.12 -19.51
N ASP A 138 -14.19 7.14 -18.62
CA ASP A 138 -15.30 6.18 -18.62
C ASP A 138 -16.61 6.85 -18.17
N CYS A 139 -16.56 7.73 -17.16
CA CYS A 139 -17.69 8.54 -16.72
C CYS A 139 -18.24 9.44 -17.84
N VAL A 140 -17.34 10.15 -18.54
CA VAL A 140 -17.71 11.01 -19.68
C VAL A 140 -18.32 10.18 -20.82
N SER A 141 -17.78 9.00 -21.09
CA SER A 141 -18.29 8.10 -22.13
C SER A 141 -19.68 7.54 -21.80
N GLN A 142 -19.96 7.24 -20.53
CA GLN A 142 -21.29 6.82 -20.06
C GLN A 142 -22.30 7.95 -20.14
N SER A 143 -21.92 9.17 -19.72
CA SER A 143 -22.79 10.35 -19.81
C SER A 143 -23.18 10.68 -21.26
N ASN A 144 -22.22 10.63 -22.18
CA ASN A 144 -22.49 10.86 -23.61
C ASN A 144 -23.41 9.81 -24.23
N ARG A 145 -23.32 8.53 -23.81
CA ARG A 145 -24.27 7.49 -24.24
C ARG A 145 -25.68 7.76 -23.73
N SER A 146 -25.84 8.13 -22.46
CA SER A 146 -27.15 8.44 -21.88
C SER A 146 -27.84 9.62 -22.57
N ILE A 147 -27.10 10.65 -22.97
CA ILE A 147 -27.65 11.80 -23.72
C ILE A 147 -28.13 11.39 -25.11
N SER A 148 -27.35 10.60 -25.85
CA SER A 148 -27.72 10.15 -27.20
C SER A 148 -28.99 9.27 -27.25
N VAL A 149 -29.29 8.55 -26.18
CA VAL A 149 -30.50 7.72 -26.06
C VAL A 149 -31.75 8.57 -25.84
N ILE A 150 -31.62 9.74 -25.21
CA ILE A 150 -32.74 10.65 -24.94
C ILE A 150 -33.10 11.49 -26.18
N GLU A 151 -32.13 11.84 -27.02
CA GLU A 151 -32.38 12.60 -28.27
C GLU A 151 -32.90 11.73 -29.44
N SER A 152 -32.95 10.41 -29.28
CA SER A 152 -33.37 9.47 -30.33
C SER A 152 -34.78 8.88 -30.14
N GLY A 153 -35.57 9.38 -29.18
CA GLY A 153 -36.94 8.96 -28.88
C GLY A 153 -37.94 10.10 -28.95
#